data_AF-A0A4R8QPF7-F1
#
_entry.id   AF-A0A4R8QPF7-F1
#
_cell.length_a   1.000
_cell.length_b   1.000
_cell.length_c   1.000
_cell.angle_alpha   90.00
_cell.angle_beta   90.00
_cell.angle_gamma   90.00
#
_symmetry.space_group_name_H-M   'P 1'
#
loop_
_entity.id
_entity.type
_entity.pdbx_description
1 polymer ?
#
loop_
_entity_poly.entity_id
_entity_poly.type
_entity_poly.pdbx_seq_one_letter_code
_entity_poly.pdbx_strand_id
1 'polypeptide(L)'
;MVATFVVAFSAVFGMAEAIRHTQSQARRKEHRSRKNNLLIRCRKSTRYSPDLEGKHVVLSGDKVRLFPQENRKPTAHRITNIFQLFVDTGVDPDSAFGFPFTGYFLPYPEAQYAGLVSMICEEPPIMNWIYVDRDTHQVKFGTRPHAQPNLTGPFDCTRQDKWLTFAGWEGFYVVKTGDFWALYFDVEQDGLKAKLGEDITALAVDLVRVEMPVMPVKEEEKEEQQQEPAEGKDNNTNAGGNEVDLEAPEVD
;
A
#
# COMPACT_ATOMS: atom_id res chain seq x y z
N MET A 1 46.77 16.06 36.38
CA MET A 1 46.67 15.79 34.93
C MET A 1 46.03 14.41 34.70
N VAL A 2 44.77 14.20 35.10
CA VAL A 2 44.05 12.91 34.96
C VAL A 2 42.57 13.10 34.56
N ALA A 3 42.03 14.33 34.56
CA ALA A 3 40.61 14.58 34.32
C ALA A 3 40.21 14.70 32.83
N THR A 4 41.16 14.74 31.89
CA THR A 4 40.87 15.02 30.47
C THR A 4 40.63 13.76 29.63
N PHE A 5 41.07 12.58 30.09
CA PHE A 5 40.96 11.34 29.31
C PHE A 5 39.58 10.65 29.40
N VAL A 6 38.83 10.85 30.48
CA VAL A 6 37.53 10.19 30.69
C VAL A 6 36.41 10.81 29.82
N VAL A 7 36.49 12.11 29.53
CA VAL A 7 35.47 12.82 28.72
C VAL A 7 35.51 12.38 27.24
N ALA A 8 36.69 12.03 26.72
CA ALA A 8 36.88 11.64 25.32
C ALA A 8 36.18 10.30 24.99
N PHE A 9 36.13 9.34 25.92
CA PHE A 9 35.48 8.05 25.66
C PHE A 9 33.95 8.17 25.61
N SER A 10 33.33 8.93 26.51
CA SER A 10 31.88 9.17 26.48
C SER A 10 31.40 9.84 25.19
N ALA A 11 32.20 10.75 24.61
CA ALA A 11 31.88 11.38 23.34
C ALA A 11 31.93 10.38 22.16
N VAL A 12 32.91 9.46 22.14
CA VAL A 12 33.07 8.46 21.08
C VAL A 12 31.93 7.43 21.08
N PHE A 13 31.48 6.97 22.26
CA PHE A 13 30.35 6.04 22.36
C PHE A 13 29.01 6.69 21.96
N GLY A 14 28.76 7.92 22.39
CA GLY A 14 27.54 8.65 21.99
C GLY A 14 27.46 8.91 20.47
N MET A 15 28.60 9.20 19.83
CA MET A 15 28.67 9.34 18.37
C MET A 15 28.45 8.00 17.64
N ALA A 16 28.99 6.89 18.15
CA ALA A 16 28.82 5.57 17.53
C ALA A 16 27.35 5.10 17.58
N GLU A 17 26.65 5.32 18.69
CA GLU A 17 25.23 5.03 18.81
C GLU A 17 24.38 5.95 17.93
N ALA A 18 24.71 7.24 17.86
CA ALA A 18 24.05 8.19 16.96
C ALA A 18 24.23 7.80 15.48
N ILE A 19 25.42 7.35 15.08
CA ILE A 19 25.69 6.83 13.73
C ILE A 19 24.89 5.55 13.49
N ARG A 20 24.89 4.61 14.44
CA ARG A 20 24.11 3.36 14.32
C ARG A 20 22.62 3.64 14.19
N HIS A 21 22.10 4.59 14.97
CA HIS A 21 20.71 5.01 14.89
C HIS A 21 20.41 5.65 13.52
N THR A 22 21.26 6.56 13.05
CA THR A 22 21.14 7.19 11.73
C THR A 22 21.19 6.16 10.59
N GLN A 23 22.15 5.24 10.61
CA GLN A 23 22.26 4.16 9.63
C GLN A 23 21.07 3.22 9.67
N SER A 24 20.58 2.88 10.87
CA SER A 24 19.39 2.04 11.03
C SER A 24 18.15 2.72 10.47
N GLN A 25 17.98 4.02 10.69
CA GLN A 25 16.89 4.80 10.11
C GLN A 25 17.00 4.90 8.59
N ALA A 26 18.21 5.14 8.05
CA ALA A 26 18.45 5.17 6.62
C ALA A 26 18.10 3.83 5.95
N ARG A 27 18.60 2.71 6.48
CA ARG A 27 18.26 1.36 6.02
C ARG A 27 16.76 1.10 6.08
N ARG A 28 16.09 1.52 7.17
CA ARG A 28 14.64 1.39 7.28
C ARG A 28 13.92 2.19 6.20
N LYS A 29 14.32 3.43 5.91
CA LYS A 29 13.72 4.24 4.85
C LYS A 29 13.91 3.59 3.48
N GLU A 30 15.10 3.11 3.19
CA GLU A 30 15.43 2.41 1.94
C GLU A 30 14.56 1.15 1.75
N HIS A 31 14.52 0.25 2.74
CA HIS A 31 13.64 -0.94 2.69
C HIS A 31 12.14 -0.60 2.57
N ARG A 32 11.74 0.61 2.96
CA ARG A 32 10.36 1.06 2.86
C ARG A 32 10.01 1.64 1.50
N SER A 33 10.98 2.17 0.76
CA SER A 33 10.81 2.67 -0.61
C SER A 33 10.99 1.58 -1.67
N ARG A 34 11.52 0.40 -1.31
CA ARG A 34 11.65 -0.73 -2.25
C ARG A 34 10.31 -1.38 -2.57
N LYS A 35 10.02 -1.51 -3.87
CA LYS A 35 8.88 -2.28 -4.38
C LYS A 35 8.98 -3.73 -3.88
N ASN A 36 7.87 -4.25 -3.40
CA ASN A 36 7.74 -5.62 -2.92
C ASN A 36 6.42 -6.22 -3.37
N ASN A 37 6.46 -7.55 -3.52
CA ASN A 37 5.29 -8.38 -3.63
C ASN A 37 4.84 -8.82 -2.24
N LEU A 38 3.60 -9.26 -2.14
CA LEU A 38 3.06 -9.94 -0.96
C LEU A 38 2.80 -11.40 -1.30
N LEU A 39 3.36 -12.31 -0.49
CA LEU A 39 3.10 -13.74 -0.56
C LEU A 39 2.26 -14.18 0.64
N ILE A 40 1.35 -15.13 0.40
CA ILE A 40 0.55 -15.74 1.45
C ILE A 40 1.38 -16.78 2.21
N ARG A 41 1.34 -16.72 3.52
CA ARG A 41 1.79 -17.80 4.42
C ARG A 41 0.63 -18.22 5.31
N CYS A 42 0.26 -19.49 5.27
CA CYS A 42 -0.79 -20.02 6.11
C CYS A 42 -0.29 -20.22 7.54
N ARG A 43 -0.98 -19.60 8.52
CA ARG A 43 -0.64 -19.75 9.95
C ARG A 43 -0.91 -21.14 10.49
N LYS A 44 -1.88 -21.84 9.90
CA LYS A 44 -2.24 -23.22 10.22
C LYS A 44 -2.33 -24.03 8.93
N SER A 45 -1.84 -25.26 8.99
CA SER A 45 -2.04 -26.21 7.90
C SER A 45 -3.51 -26.61 7.84
N THR A 46 -4.10 -26.46 6.66
CA THR A 46 -5.49 -26.83 6.35
C THR A 46 -5.53 -27.49 4.98
N ARG A 47 -6.69 -28.04 4.60
CA ARG A 47 -6.89 -28.61 3.25
C ARG A 47 -6.66 -27.61 2.10
N TYR A 48 -6.71 -26.31 2.38
CA TYR A 48 -6.53 -25.23 1.40
C TYR A 48 -5.10 -24.68 1.38
N SER A 49 -4.26 -25.06 2.36
CA SER A 49 -2.87 -24.58 2.42
C SER A 49 -2.06 -24.86 1.15
N PRO A 50 -2.18 -26.02 0.48
CA PRO A 50 -1.46 -26.26 -0.78
C PRO A 50 -1.82 -25.28 -1.91
N ASP A 51 -3.06 -24.78 -1.90
CA ASP A 51 -3.55 -23.85 -2.93
C ASP A 51 -3.18 -22.40 -2.63
N LEU A 52 -2.80 -22.10 -1.39
CA LEU A 52 -2.62 -20.74 -0.87
C LEU A 52 -1.18 -20.40 -0.49
N GLU A 53 -0.43 -21.35 0.09
CA GLU A 53 0.93 -21.12 0.58
C GLU A 53 1.85 -20.66 -0.55
N GLY A 54 2.58 -19.56 -0.32
CA GLY A 54 3.51 -18.97 -1.28
C GLY A 54 2.86 -18.29 -2.48
N LYS A 55 1.53 -18.24 -2.57
CA LYS A 55 0.83 -17.55 -3.67
C LYS A 55 0.91 -16.04 -3.54
N HIS A 56 0.88 -15.36 -4.68
CA HIS A 56 0.94 -13.90 -4.74
C HIS A 56 -0.41 -13.27 -4.41
N VAL A 57 -0.36 -12.08 -3.82
CA VAL A 57 -1.52 -11.20 -3.72
C VAL A 57 -1.65 -10.39 -5.00
N VAL A 58 -2.87 -10.25 -5.50
CA VAL A 58 -3.21 -9.49 -6.71
C VAL A 58 -4.34 -8.49 -6.42
N LEU A 59 -4.30 -7.36 -7.12
CA LEU A 59 -5.34 -6.33 -7.12
C LEU A 59 -6.29 -6.62 -8.27
N SER A 60 -7.57 -6.86 -7.97
CA SER A 60 -8.59 -6.99 -8.99
C SER A 60 -9.64 -5.90 -8.80
N GLY A 61 -9.90 -5.18 -9.89
CA GLY A 61 -10.93 -4.17 -10.01
C GLY A 61 -11.70 -4.44 -11.31
N ASP A 62 -13.01 -4.45 -11.23
CA ASP A 62 -13.89 -4.39 -12.42
C ASP A 62 -13.87 -5.61 -13.37
N LYS A 63 -13.85 -6.83 -12.83
CA LYS A 63 -14.33 -8.03 -13.55
C LYS A 63 -15.61 -8.53 -12.89
N VAL A 64 -16.74 -8.35 -13.59
CA VAL A 64 -17.99 -9.12 -13.47
C VAL A 64 -17.69 -10.60 -13.83
N ARG A 65 -16.85 -11.26 -13.02
CA ARG A 65 -16.56 -12.70 -13.09
C ARG A 65 -16.60 -13.36 -11.70
N LEU A 66 -16.96 -12.61 -10.65
CA LEU A 66 -17.06 -13.15 -9.30
C LEU A 66 -18.38 -13.90 -9.03
N PHE A 67 -19.37 -13.84 -9.95
CA PHE A 67 -20.64 -14.56 -9.79
C PHE A 67 -21.26 -14.96 -11.14
N PRO A 68 -21.11 -16.21 -11.62
CA PRO A 68 -22.17 -16.82 -12.39
C PRO A 68 -23.30 -17.18 -11.40
N GLN A 69 -24.21 -16.25 -11.15
CA GLN A 69 -25.49 -16.59 -10.51
C GLN A 69 -26.40 -17.17 -11.59
N GLU A 70 -26.30 -18.47 -11.81
CA GLU A 70 -27.33 -19.19 -12.54
C GLU A 70 -28.63 -19.14 -11.71
N ASN A 71 -29.63 -18.42 -12.24
CA ASN A 71 -31.03 -18.38 -11.77
C ASN A 71 -31.42 -17.55 -10.52
N ARG A 72 -30.79 -16.40 -10.25
CA ARG A 72 -31.44 -15.34 -9.42
C ARG A 72 -31.75 -14.09 -10.22
N LYS A 73 -33.01 -13.63 -10.16
CA LYS A 73 -33.43 -12.35 -10.76
C LYS A 73 -32.53 -11.23 -10.25
N PRO A 74 -32.00 -10.36 -11.13
CA PRO A 74 -31.12 -9.28 -10.72
C PRO A 74 -31.91 -8.33 -9.84
N THR A 75 -31.64 -8.37 -8.54
CA THR A 75 -32.10 -7.33 -7.62
C THR A 75 -31.18 -6.15 -7.88
N ALA A 76 -31.75 -4.98 -8.19
CA ALA A 76 -31.02 -3.75 -8.48
C ALA A 76 -30.27 -3.24 -7.23
N HIS A 77 -29.22 -3.95 -6.82
CA HIS A 77 -28.29 -3.56 -5.79
C HIS A 77 -26.92 -3.41 -6.43
N ARG A 78 -26.58 -2.14 -6.68
CA ARG A 78 -25.24 -1.55 -6.86
C ARG A 78 -24.25 -2.47 -7.59
N ILE A 79 -23.92 -2.09 -8.83
CA ILE A 79 -22.63 -2.39 -9.44
C ILE A 79 -21.58 -1.75 -8.51
N THR A 80 -21.18 -2.44 -7.46
CA THR A 80 -20.05 -2.03 -6.61
C THR A 80 -18.81 -2.38 -7.40
N ASN A 81 -18.07 -1.40 -7.87
CA ASN A 81 -16.72 -1.60 -8.37
C ASN A 81 -15.90 -2.23 -7.24
N ILE A 82 -15.68 -3.54 -7.31
CA ILE A 82 -14.99 -4.30 -6.27
C ILE A 82 -13.49 -4.12 -6.51
N PHE A 83 -12.91 -3.02 -6.00
CA PHE A 83 -11.47 -2.79 -6.00
C PHE A 83 -10.85 -3.45 -4.76
N GLN A 84 -10.51 -4.74 -4.90
CA GLN A 84 -10.18 -5.63 -3.78
C GLN A 84 -8.89 -6.42 -4.03
N LEU A 85 -8.19 -6.77 -2.95
CA LEU A 85 -7.04 -7.66 -2.99
C LEU A 85 -7.47 -9.12 -2.85
N PHE A 86 -6.87 -9.98 -3.65
CA PHE A 86 -7.15 -11.42 -3.72
C PHE A 86 -5.85 -12.23 -3.74
N VAL A 87 -5.96 -13.53 -3.55
CA VAL A 87 -4.88 -14.49 -3.77
C VAL A 87 -4.94 -15.00 -5.20
N ASP A 88 -3.81 -14.96 -5.90
CA ASP A 88 -3.65 -15.61 -7.19
C ASP A 88 -3.38 -17.09 -7.01
N THR A 89 -4.44 -17.89 -7.11
CA THR A 89 -4.38 -19.34 -7.05
C THR A 89 -3.87 -19.97 -8.35
N GLY A 90 -3.77 -19.21 -9.45
CA GLY A 90 -3.34 -19.70 -10.76
C GLY A 90 -4.38 -20.60 -11.44
N VAL A 91 -5.67 -20.37 -11.17
CA VAL A 91 -6.80 -21.19 -11.69
C VAL A 91 -6.89 -21.11 -13.22
N ASP A 92 -6.49 -19.98 -13.81
CA ASP A 92 -6.41 -19.79 -15.27
C ASP A 92 -4.97 -19.38 -15.65
N PRO A 93 -4.17 -20.28 -16.25
CA PRO A 93 -2.80 -19.95 -16.66
C PRO A 93 -2.74 -18.96 -17.82
N ASP A 94 -3.82 -18.81 -18.58
CA ASP A 94 -3.87 -17.97 -19.79
C ASP A 94 -4.51 -16.59 -19.51
N SER A 95 -5.09 -16.37 -18.32
CA SER A 95 -5.70 -15.09 -17.95
C SER A 95 -5.29 -14.63 -16.55
N ALA A 96 -4.57 -13.51 -16.50
CA ALA A 96 -4.29 -12.83 -15.24
C ALA A 96 -5.60 -12.42 -14.53
N PHE A 97 -5.80 -12.95 -13.33
CA PHE A 97 -6.97 -12.68 -12.49
C PHE A 97 -7.00 -11.23 -11.98
N GLY A 98 -5.82 -10.63 -11.80
CA GLY A 98 -5.65 -9.25 -11.36
C GLY A 98 -4.22 -8.77 -11.60
N PHE A 99 -3.97 -7.52 -11.24
CA PHE A 99 -2.65 -6.91 -11.31
C PHE A 99 -1.81 -7.36 -10.10
N PRO A 100 -0.59 -7.91 -10.27
CA PRO A 100 0.25 -8.32 -9.15
C PRO A 100 0.49 -7.19 -8.16
N PHE A 101 0.34 -7.48 -6.86
CA PHE A 101 0.68 -6.52 -5.84
C PHE A 101 2.13 -6.09 -5.99
N THR A 102 2.33 -4.80 -6.27
CA THR A 102 3.63 -4.19 -6.52
C THR A 102 3.68 -2.91 -5.70
N GLY A 103 3.96 -3.08 -4.41
CA GLY A 103 3.73 -2.04 -3.43
C GLY A 103 4.93 -1.70 -2.56
N TYR A 104 4.83 -0.56 -1.88
CA TYR A 104 5.83 -0.04 -0.96
C TYR A 104 5.17 0.96 -0.01
N PHE A 105 5.90 1.41 1.00
CA PHE A 105 5.33 2.31 2.00
C PHE A 105 5.58 3.77 1.63
N LEU A 106 4.57 4.60 1.84
CA LEU A 106 4.65 6.05 1.76
C LEU A 106 4.08 6.69 3.03
N PRO A 107 4.57 7.87 3.46
CA PRO A 107 3.86 8.66 4.47
C PRO A 107 2.42 8.88 4.02
N TYR A 108 1.45 8.51 4.85
CA TYR A 108 0.06 8.77 4.51
C TYR A 108 -0.21 10.27 4.71
N PRO A 109 -0.80 10.97 3.72
CA PRO A 109 -1.01 12.41 3.81
C PRO A 109 -1.80 12.81 5.06
N GLU A 110 -1.35 13.88 5.73
CA GLU A 110 -1.96 14.42 6.96
C GLU A 110 -1.99 13.45 8.15
N ALA A 111 -1.31 12.30 8.05
CA ALA A 111 -1.15 11.34 9.13
C ALA A 111 0.31 11.26 9.61
N GLN A 112 0.49 10.86 10.87
CA GLN A 112 1.80 10.64 11.48
C GLN A 112 2.28 9.18 11.31
N TYR A 113 1.71 8.45 10.34
CA TYR A 113 2.03 7.06 10.05
C TYR A 113 2.24 6.84 8.55
N ALA A 114 2.84 5.70 8.22
CA ALA A 114 2.97 5.27 6.85
C ALA A 114 1.73 4.48 6.40
N GLY A 115 1.28 4.75 5.19
CA GLY A 115 0.34 3.92 4.45
C GLY A 115 1.08 2.94 3.53
N LEU A 116 0.30 2.11 2.87
CA LEU A 116 0.75 1.17 1.85
C LEU A 116 0.15 1.57 0.51
N VAL A 117 0.97 1.61 -0.53
CA VAL A 117 0.51 1.81 -1.91
C VAL A 117 0.87 0.60 -2.75
N SER A 118 0.10 0.35 -3.80
CA SER A 118 0.45 -0.60 -4.86
C SER A 118 0.18 0.02 -6.22
N MET A 119 0.98 -0.35 -7.21
CA MET A 119 0.66 -0.12 -8.61
C MET A 119 -0.61 -0.89 -8.99
N ILE A 120 -1.39 -0.33 -9.91
CA ILE A 120 -2.57 -0.95 -10.53
C ILE A 120 -2.42 -1.07 -12.06
N CYS A 121 -1.45 -0.37 -12.63
CA CYS A 121 -1.11 -0.33 -14.04
C CYS A 121 0.39 -0.02 -14.16
N GLU A 122 1.07 -0.59 -15.15
CA GLU A 122 2.48 -0.31 -15.43
C GLU A 122 2.66 0.96 -16.28
N GLU A 123 1.78 1.18 -17.26
CA GLU A 123 1.91 2.27 -18.23
C GLU A 123 0.54 2.94 -18.51
N PRO A 124 0.32 4.19 -18.06
CA PRO A 124 1.17 4.95 -17.15
C PRO A 124 1.20 4.29 -15.75
N PRO A 125 2.29 4.48 -14.97
CA PRO A 125 2.42 3.90 -13.64
C PRO A 125 1.45 4.58 -12.67
N ILE A 126 0.26 3.98 -12.51
CA ILE A 126 -0.76 4.47 -11.58
C ILE A 126 -0.67 3.67 -10.29
N MET A 127 -0.71 4.37 -9.16
CA MET A 127 -0.71 3.78 -7.83
C MET A 127 -1.95 4.16 -7.04
N ASN A 128 -2.43 3.21 -6.26
CA ASN A 128 -3.53 3.40 -5.33
C ASN A 128 -3.11 3.06 -3.91
N TRP A 129 -3.78 3.70 -2.95
CA TRP A 129 -3.64 3.39 -1.53
C TRP A 129 -4.33 2.07 -1.24
N ILE A 130 -3.67 1.24 -0.43
CA ILE A 130 -4.26 0.05 0.18
C ILE A 130 -4.87 0.47 1.52
N TYR A 131 -6.07 -0.01 1.78
CA TYR A 131 -6.79 0.30 3.01
C TYR A 131 -7.69 -0.88 3.42
N VAL A 132 -8.02 -0.95 4.70
CA VAL A 132 -9.07 -1.86 5.19
C VAL A 132 -10.38 -1.10 5.18
N ASP A 133 -11.36 -1.62 4.43
CA ASP A 133 -12.70 -1.06 4.39
C ASP A 133 -13.34 -1.17 5.78
N ARG A 134 -13.80 -0.04 6.32
CA ARG A 134 -14.34 0.03 7.68
C ARG A 134 -15.64 -0.76 7.85
N ASP A 135 -16.38 -0.96 6.77
CA ASP A 135 -17.72 -1.54 6.79
C ASP A 135 -17.71 -3.00 6.34
N THR A 136 -16.72 -3.47 5.58
CA THR A 136 -16.65 -4.86 5.11
C THR A 136 -15.44 -5.62 5.63
N HIS A 137 -14.45 -4.93 6.23
CA HIS A 137 -13.17 -5.50 6.65
C HIS A 137 -12.32 -6.09 5.52
N GLN A 138 -12.72 -5.80 4.28
CA GLN A 138 -11.99 -6.21 3.10
C GLN A 138 -10.77 -5.32 2.89
N VAL A 139 -9.65 -5.91 2.45
CA VAL A 139 -8.45 -5.14 2.11
C VAL A 139 -8.55 -4.62 0.68
N LYS A 140 -8.96 -3.36 0.54
CA LYS A 140 -9.24 -2.72 -0.75
C LYS A 140 -8.11 -1.83 -1.22
N PHE A 141 -8.24 -1.37 -2.45
CA PHE A 141 -7.38 -0.33 -3.01
C PHE A 141 -8.19 0.79 -3.67
N GLY A 142 -7.62 1.99 -3.73
CA GLY A 142 -8.26 3.13 -4.37
C GLY A 142 -7.48 4.43 -4.22
N THR A 143 -8.01 5.48 -4.86
CA THR A 143 -7.45 6.83 -4.73
C THR A 143 -7.62 7.33 -3.30
N ARG A 144 -6.89 8.40 -2.94
CA ARG A 144 -6.94 8.96 -1.58
C ARG A 144 -8.37 9.28 -1.11
N PRO A 145 -9.26 9.93 -1.90
CA PRO A 145 -10.63 10.20 -1.48
C PRO A 145 -11.45 8.95 -1.12
N HIS A 146 -11.17 7.80 -1.76
CA HIS A 146 -11.81 6.53 -1.44
C HIS A 146 -11.18 5.84 -0.21
N ALA A 147 -9.88 6.00 -0.02
CA ALA A 147 -9.15 5.41 1.11
C ALA A 147 -9.38 6.17 2.42
N GLN A 148 -9.35 7.50 2.41
CA GLN A 148 -9.43 8.39 3.59
C GLN A 148 -10.60 8.10 4.57
N PRO A 149 -11.83 7.78 4.13
CA PRO A 149 -12.93 7.47 5.06
C PRO A 149 -12.81 6.09 5.72
N ASN A 150 -11.85 5.26 5.29
CA ASN A 150 -11.61 3.90 5.74
C ASN A 150 -10.37 3.82 6.66
N LEU A 151 -9.94 2.61 7.01
CA LEU A 151 -8.78 2.39 7.86
C LEU A 151 -7.52 2.29 6.97
N THR A 152 -6.66 3.31 7.01
CA THR A 152 -5.55 3.49 6.04
C THR A 152 -4.16 3.20 6.62
N GLY A 153 -4.08 2.83 7.89
CA GLY A 153 -2.85 2.45 8.55
C GLY A 153 -2.98 2.51 10.07
N PRO A 154 -1.85 2.44 10.81
CA PRO A 154 -0.48 2.34 10.29
C PRO A 154 -0.19 1.01 9.57
N PHE A 155 0.45 1.06 8.40
CA PHE A 155 1.05 -0.12 7.78
C PHE A 155 2.54 -0.21 8.11
N ASP A 156 2.99 -1.38 8.55
CA ASP A 156 4.41 -1.67 8.80
C ASP A 156 4.73 -3.13 8.47
N CYS A 157 5.91 -3.60 8.85
CA CYS A 157 6.23 -5.02 8.83
C CYS A 157 7.05 -5.43 10.06
N THR A 158 7.04 -6.73 10.37
CA THR A 158 7.92 -7.28 11.41
C THR A 158 9.39 -7.08 11.07
N ARG A 159 10.24 -7.05 12.11
CA ARG A 159 11.66 -6.76 11.94
C ARG A 159 12.41 -7.92 11.30
N GLN A 160 12.09 -9.15 11.72
CA GLN A 160 12.75 -10.38 11.31
C GLN A 160 12.18 -10.87 9.98
N ASP A 161 10.94 -11.36 9.99
CA ASP A 161 10.34 -12.09 8.86
C ASP A 161 9.66 -11.20 7.81
N LYS A 162 9.65 -9.88 8.05
CA LYS A 162 9.07 -8.87 7.15
C LYS A 162 7.59 -9.11 6.83
N TRP A 163 6.86 -9.73 7.75
CA TRP A 163 5.41 -9.90 7.63
C TRP A 163 4.73 -8.55 7.73
N LEU A 164 3.83 -8.27 6.80
CA LEU A 164 3.06 -7.04 6.80
C LEU A 164 2.19 -6.98 8.05
N THR A 165 2.14 -5.81 8.67
CA THR A 165 1.28 -5.51 9.81
C THR A 165 0.39 -4.33 9.50
N PHE A 166 -0.79 -4.33 10.10
CA PHE A 166 -1.71 -3.20 10.06
C PHE A 166 -2.14 -2.88 11.48
N ALA A 167 -2.10 -1.60 11.87
CA ALA A 167 -2.33 -1.16 13.24
C ALA A 167 -1.48 -1.92 14.28
N GLY A 168 -0.26 -2.31 13.91
CA GLY A 168 0.68 -2.99 14.79
C GLY A 168 0.48 -4.49 14.98
N TRP A 169 -0.43 -5.13 14.24
CA TRP A 169 -0.67 -6.58 14.37
C TRP A 169 -0.91 -7.29 13.01
N GLU A 170 -0.82 -8.62 13.04
CA GLU A 170 -0.86 -9.53 11.89
C GLU A 170 -2.24 -10.18 11.75
N GLY A 171 -3.24 -9.33 11.51
CA GLY A 171 -4.66 -9.69 11.50
C GLY A 171 -5.22 -10.11 10.14
N PHE A 172 -4.39 -10.58 9.21
CA PHE A 172 -4.84 -10.86 7.85
C PHE A 172 -5.51 -12.22 7.73
N TYR A 173 -6.55 -12.26 6.92
CA TYR A 173 -7.32 -13.47 6.61
C TYR A 173 -7.57 -13.57 5.11
N VAL A 174 -7.61 -14.79 4.60
CA VAL A 174 -8.15 -15.09 3.26
C VAL A 174 -9.50 -15.75 3.41
N VAL A 175 -10.49 -15.24 2.68
CA VAL A 175 -11.89 -15.65 2.77
C VAL A 175 -12.31 -16.23 1.44
N LYS A 176 -12.84 -17.46 1.47
CA LYS A 176 -13.33 -18.13 0.27
C LYS A 176 -14.61 -17.46 -0.23
N THR A 177 -14.56 -16.88 -1.42
CA THR A 177 -15.68 -16.20 -2.09
C THR A 177 -15.87 -16.83 -3.47
N GLY A 178 -16.77 -17.82 -3.56
CA GLY A 178 -16.88 -18.67 -4.76
C GLY A 178 -15.60 -19.47 -4.98
N ASP A 179 -15.01 -19.33 -6.16
CA ASP A 179 -13.75 -19.98 -6.54
C ASP A 179 -12.50 -19.16 -6.20
N PHE A 180 -12.69 -17.97 -5.61
CA PHE A 180 -11.61 -17.03 -5.32
C PHE A 180 -11.38 -16.87 -3.81
N TRP A 181 -10.20 -16.35 -3.48
CA TRP A 181 -9.82 -16.04 -2.10
C TRP A 181 -9.56 -14.55 -1.96
N ALA A 182 -10.45 -13.87 -1.26
CA ALA A 182 -10.36 -12.43 -1.03
C ALA A 182 -9.62 -12.14 0.28
N LEU A 183 -8.84 -11.07 0.31
CA LEU A 183 -8.06 -10.66 1.47
C LEU A 183 -8.89 -9.77 2.41
N TYR A 184 -8.93 -10.13 3.68
CA TYR A 184 -9.62 -9.42 4.74
C TYR A 184 -8.67 -9.13 5.90
N PHE A 185 -9.13 -8.25 6.79
CA PHE A 185 -8.45 -7.92 8.03
C PHE A 185 -9.40 -8.00 9.22
N ASP A 186 -9.00 -8.72 10.25
CA ASP A 186 -9.85 -9.03 11.40
C ASP A 186 -9.90 -7.90 12.45
N VAL A 187 -10.50 -6.77 12.10
CA VAL A 187 -10.53 -5.55 12.93
C VAL A 187 -10.98 -5.82 14.39
N GLU A 188 -11.95 -6.72 14.58
CA GLU A 188 -12.54 -7.04 15.90
C GLU A 188 -11.80 -8.17 16.63
N GLN A 189 -10.76 -8.77 16.03
CA GLN A 189 -9.97 -9.86 16.58
C GLN A 189 -10.80 -11.11 16.95
N ASP A 190 -11.87 -11.37 16.21
CA ASP A 190 -12.79 -12.48 16.46
C ASP A 190 -12.70 -13.59 15.39
N GLY A 191 -11.75 -13.45 14.47
CA GLY A 191 -11.59 -14.32 13.30
C GLY A 191 -12.62 -14.02 12.21
N LEU A 192 -13.07 -12.76 12.08
CA LEU A 192 -14.11 -12.29 11.16
C LEU A 192 -15.50 -12.89 11.41
N LYS A 193 -15.73 -13.52 12.56
CA LYS A 193 -16.96 -14.28 12.84
C LYS A 193 -18.19 -13.39 12.92
N ALA A 194 -18.14 -12.30 13.67
CA ALA A 194 -19.24 -11.34 13.76
C ALA A 194 -19.49 -10.67 12.40
N LYS A 195 -18.47 -10.57 11.55
CA LYS A 195 -18.54 -9.88 10.27
C LYS A 195 -19.11 -10.73 9.14
N LEU A 196 -18.71 -12.00 9.06
CA LEU A 196 -19.02 -12.90 7.95
C LEU A 196 -19.96 -14.04 8.35
N GLY A 197 -20.15 -14.29 9.64
CA GLY A 197 -20.85 -15.46 10.15
C GLY A 197 -19.94 -16.69 10.26
N GLU A 198 -20.41 -17.71 10.97
CA GLU A 198 -19.62 -18.92 11.27
C GLU A 198 -19.50 -19.89 10.08
N ASP A 199 -20.41 -19.80 9.10
CA ASP A 199 -20.44 -20.71 7.95
C ASP A 199 -19.42 -20.36 6.85
N ILE A 200 -18.78 -19.20 6.95
CA ILE A 200 -17.82 -18.72 5.95
C ILE A 200 -16.43 -19.29 6.22
N THR A 201 -15.79 -19.81 5.17
CA THR A 201 -14.41 -20.29 5.26
C THR A 201 -13.44 -19.12 5.23
N ALA A 202 -12.94 -18.74 6.41
CA ALA A 202 -11.89 -17.75 6.60
C ALA A 202 -10.65 -18.39 7.24
N LEU A 203 -9.47 -18.12 6.68
CA LEU A 203 -8.19 -18.67 7.13
C LEU A 203 -7.23 -17.55 7.50
N ALA A 204 -6.69 -17.60 8.72
CA ALA A 204 -5.67 -16.65 9.16
C ALA A 204 -4.37 -16.87 8.39
N VAL A 205 -3.80 -15.81 7.86
CA VAL A 205 -2.57 -15.82 7.06
C VAL A 205 -1.62 -14.70 7.48
N ASP A 206 -0.34 -14.92 7.26
CA ASP A 206 0.66 -13.87 7.30
C ASP A 206 0.95 -13.43 5.86
N LEU A 207 1.21 -12.14 5.67
CA LEU A 207 1.56 -11.58 4.37
C LEU A 207 3.05 -11.28 4.34
N VAL A 208 3.82 -12.13 3.66
CA VAL A 208 5.27 -12.01 3.59
C VAL A 208 5.65 -11.02 2.51
N ARG A 209 6.39 -9.96 2.89
CA ARG A 209 6.93 -9.01 1.92
C ARG A 209 8.18 -9.57 1.27
N VAL A 210 8.19 -9.65 -0.06
CA VAL A 210 9.33 -10.07 -0.86
C VAL A 210 9.75 -8.93 -1.77
N GLU A 211 10.95 -8.39 -1.57
CA GLU A 211 11.47 -7.29 -2.38
C GLU A 211 11.65 -7.72 -3.84
N MET A 212 11.21 -6.87 -4.76
CA MET A 212 11.37 -7.12 -6.19
C MET A 212 12.82 -6.87 -6.63
N PRO A 213 13.33 -7.64 -7.60
CA PRO A 213 14.63 -7.36 -8.19
C PRO A 213 14.60 -6.01 -8.90
N VAL A 214 15.61 -5.18 -8.66
CA VAL A 214 15.81 -3.94 -9.41
C VAL A 214 16.53 -4.32 -10.70
N MET A 215 15.84 -4.27 -11.83
CA MET A 215 16.52 -4.38 -13.12
C MET A 215 17.41 -3.14 -13.30
N PRO A 216 18.67 -3.28 -13.72
CA PRO A 216 19.51 -2.12 -14.01
C PRO A 216 18.85 -1.33 -15.15
N VAL A 217 18.54 -0.06 -14.87
CA VAL A 217 18.02 0.90 -15.85
C VAL A 217 19.04 0.99 -16.98
N LYS A 218 18.62 0.69 -18.22
CA LYS A 218 19.46 0.90 -19.41
C LYS A 218 19.76 2.40 -19.53
N GLU A 219 20.99 2.74 -19.90
CA GLU A 219 21.50 4.12 -19.86
C GLU A 219 20.63 5.12 -20.66
N GLU A 220 19.91 4.62 -21.66
CA GLU A 220 18.99 5.38 -22.52
C GLU A 220 17.83 6.05 -21.74
N GLU A 221 17.32 5.45 -20.66
CA GLU A 221 16.20 6.03 -19.85
C GLU A 221 16.67 7.08 -18.83
N LYS A 222 17.98 7.18 -18.56
CA LYS A 222 18.53 8.18 -17.64
C LYS A 222 18.60 9.57 -18.26
N GLU A 223 18.68 9.64 -19.59
CA GLU A 223 18.77 10.90 -20.33
C GLU A 223 17.39 11.58 -20.42
N GLU A 224 16.32 10.80 -20.57
CA GLU A 224 14.94 11.32 -20.60
C GLU A 224 14.49 11.88 -19.24
N GLN A 225 14.86 11.24 -18.13
CA GLN A 225 14.53 11.73 -16.78
C GLN A 225 15.30 13.01 -16.37
N GLN A 226 16.38 13.35 -17.07
CA GLN A 226 17.14 14.59 -16.83
C GLN A 226 16.65 15.77 -17.68
N GLN A 227 15.75 15.55 -18.63
CA GLN A 227 15.26 16.59 -19.55
C GLN A 227 13.87 17.16 -19.22
N GLU A 228 13.15 16.63 -18.21
CA GLU A 228 11.95 17.33 -17.72
C GLU A 228 12.34 18.58 -16.91
N PRO A 229 11.96 19.80 -17.36
CA PRO A 229 12.23 21.01 -16.60
C PRO A 229 11.36 21.01 -15.33
N ALA A 230 12.01 21.26 -14.20
CA ALA A 230 11.35 21.56 -12.93
C ALA A 230 10.64 22.92 -13.02
N GLU A 231 9.42 22.96 -13.56
CA GLU A 231 8.57 24.14 -13.46
C GLU A 231 7.62 24.06 -12.25
N GLY A 232 7.86 24.96 -11.30
CA GLY A 232 6.75 25.67 -10.65
C GLY A 232 6.58 25.47 -9.15
N LYS A 233 7.53 25.94 -8.34
CA LYS A 233 7.20 26.67 -7.10
C LYS A 233 8.27 27.73 -6.84
N ASP A 234 7.89 29.00 -6.93
CA ASP A 234 8.24 29.98 -5.90
C ASP A 234 7.26 31.15 -5.90
N ASN A 235 6.92 31.55 -4.67
CA ASN A 235 5.84 32.43 -4.29
C ASN A 235 6.24 33.92 -4.37
N ASN A 236 5.25 34.74 -4.70
CA ASN A 236 4.88 35.99 -4.03
C ASN A 236 5.99 36.76 -3.28
N THR A 237 6.48 37.83 -3.92
CA THR A 237 6.77 39.11 -3.25
C THR A 237 6.71 40.24 -4.27
N ASN A 238 5.76 41.17 -4.09
CA ASN A 238 6.01 42.59 -3.87
C ASN A 238 4.87 43.43 -4.48
N ALA A 239 3.95 43.86 -3.63
CA ALA A 239 2.98 44.89 -3.95
C ALA A 239 3.70 46.25 -3.93
N GLY A 240 3.99 46.77 -5.12
CA GLY A 240 4.36 48.17 -5.34
C GLY A 240 3.29 48.78 -6.24
N GLY A 241 2.41 49.60 -5.67
CA GLY A 241 1.47 50.39 -6.44
C GLY A 241 2.19 51.49 -7.21
N ASN A 242 1.73 51.73 -8.44
CA ASN A 242 1.76 53.06 -9.04
C ASN A 242 0.53 53.24 -9.93
N GLU A 243 -0.21 54.29 -9.57
CA GLU A 243 -1.29 55.02 -10.22
C GLU A 243 -1.16 55.17 -11.75
N VAL A 244 -2.21 54.75 -12.47
CA VAL A 244 -3.20 55.51 -13.29
C VAL A 244 -2.76 55.93 -14.70
N ASP A 245 -3.53 55.48 -15.69
CA ASP A 245 -4.30 56.40 -16.53
C ASP A 245 -5.56 55.67 -17.08
N LEU A 246 -6.74 56.14 -16.70
CA LEU A 246 -8.04 55.67 -17.21
C LEU A 246 -8.69 56.84 -17.92
N GLU A 247 -8.57 56.83 -19.24
CA GLU A 247 -9.22 57.77 -20.15
C GLU A 247 -10.73 57.49 -20.18
N ALA A 248 -11.54 58.51 -19.86
CA ALA A 248 -13.00 58.41 -19.86
C ALA A 248 -13.55 58.45 -21.30
N PRO A 249 -14.65 57.74 -21.60
CA PRO A 249 -15.25 57.77 -22.94
C PRO A 249 -16.05 59.06 -23.18
N GLU A 250 -15.83 59.66 -24.35
CA GLU A 250 -16.62 60.77 -24.89
C GLU A 250 -18.08 60.36 -25.10
N VAL A 251 -18.97 61.33 -24.83
CA VAL A 251 -20.42 61.22 -24.97
C VAL A 251 -20.80 61.95 -26.25
N ASP A 252 -21.44 61.25 -27.19
CA ASP A 252 -22.44 61.78 -28.12
C ASP A 252 -23.36 60.63 -28.59
#